data_AF-A0A553RMJ9-F1
#
_entry.id   AF-A0A553RMJ9-F1
#
_cell.length_a   1.000
_cell.length_b   1.000
_cell.length_c   1.000
_cell.angle_alpha   90.00
_cell.angle_beta   90.00
_cell.angle_gamma   90.00
#
_symmetry.space_group_name_H-M   'P 1'
#
loop_
_entity.id
_entity.type
_entity.pdbx_description
1 polymer ?
#
loop_
_entity_poly.entity_id
_entity_poly.type
_entity_poly.pdbx_seq_one_letter_code
_entity_poly.pdbx_strand_id
1 'polypeptide(L)' 'IFMSTCNVDVRWFPFDIQKCELKFGSWTFDGWLLDLQMNEADISGYMPNGEWDLVGLGFTQLLSWNVHS' A
#
# COMPACT_ATOMS: atom_id res chain seq x y z
N ILE A 1 -10.30 -2.55 10.65
CA ILE A 1 -10.45 -2.80 9.20
C ILE A 1 -10.23 -1.46 8.50
N PHE A 2 -9.26 -1.36 7.60
CA PHE A 2 -8.98 -0.14 6.81
C PHE A 2 -9.57 -0.29 5.40
N MET A 3 -10.01 0.82 4.80
CA MET A 3 -10.49 0.86 3.43
C MET A 3 -9.63 1.83 2.63
N SER A 4 -9.11 1.38 1.50
CA SER A 4 -8.32 2.19 0.57
C SER A 4 -8.93 2.11 -0.83
N THR A 5 -8.79 3.17 -1.61
CA THR A 5 -9.17 3.17 -3.01
C THR A 5 -8.03 2.61 -3.86
N CYS A 6 -8.36 1.72 -4.79
CA CYS A 6 -7.44 1.18 -5.78
C CYS A 6 -8.00 1.42 -7.19
N ASN A 7 -7.12 1.74 -8.14
CA ASN A 7 -7.50 1.86 -9.54
C ASN A 7 -7.48 0.47 -10.18
N VAL A 8 -8.58 0.08 -10.80
CA VAL A 8 -8.75 -1.25 -11.41
C VAL A 8 -8.57 -1.15 -12.91
N ASP A 9 -7.68 -1.97 -13.46
CA ASP A 9 -7.44 -2.08 -14.89
C ASP A 9 -8.11 -3.33 -15.48
N VAL A 10 -9.19 -3.12 -16.25
CA VAL A 10 -10.04 -4.20 -16.77
C VAL A 10 -9.68 -4.66 -18.18
N ARG A 11 -8.53 -4.24 -18.73
CA ARG A 11 -8.15 -4.54 -20.12
C ARG A 11 -8.06 -6.04 -20.44
N TRP A 12 -7.76 -6.87 -19.43
CA TRP A 12 -7.47 -8.30 -19.60
C TRP A 12 -8.42 -9.21 -18.81
N PHE A 13 -9.55 -8.67 -18.32
CA PHE A 13 -10.53 -9.45 -17.58
C PHE A 13 -10.96 -10.72 -18.36
N PRO A 14 -11.05 -11.91 -17.73
CA PRO A 14 -10.94 -12.20 -16.29
C PRO A 14 -9.53 -12.61 -15.81
N PHE A 15 -8.48 -12.39 -16.63
CA PHE A 15 -7.11 -12.78 -16.35
C PHE A 15 -6.21 -11.56 -16.17
N ASP A 16 -6.62 -10.67 -15.28
CA ASP A 16 -5.99 -9.39 -15.00
C ASP A 16 -5.13 -9.42 -13.73
N ILE A 17 -4.23 -8.45 -13.63
CA ILE A 17 -3.38 -8.22 -12.45
C ILE A 17 -3.68 -6.82 -11.94
N GLN A 18 -4.07 -6.73 -10.67
CA GLN A 18 -4.36 -5.46 -10.02
C GLN A 18 -3.20 -5.04 -9.10
N LYS A 19 -2.81 -3.76 -9.21
CA LYS A 19 -1.79 -3.14 -8.38
C LYS A 19 -2.43 -2.10 -7.47
N CYS A 20 -2.53 -2.41 -6.19
CA CYS A 20 -3.15 -1.55 -5.20
C CYS A 20 -2.13 -1.00 -4.21
N GLU A 21 -2.14 0.32 -4.01
CA GLU A 21 -1.22 1.02 -3.13
C GLU A 21 -1.87 1.33 -1.78
N LEU A 22 -1.15 1.06 -0.70
CA LEU A 22 -1.44 1.57 0.63
C LEU A 22 -0.40 2.61 1.00
N LYS A 23 -0.84 3.80 1.39
CA LYS A 23 0.04 4.90 1.81
C LYS A 23 -0.10 5.12 3.30
N PHE A 24 1.00 4.92 4.00
CA PHE A 24 1.12 5.20 5.43
C PHE A 24 2.02 6.42 5.62
N GLY A 25 1.60 7.29 6.52
CA GLY A 25 2.31 8.54 6.79
C GLY A 25 1.81 9.16 8.09
N SER A 26 2.63 10.01 8.67
CA SER A 26 2.21 10.84 9.78
C SER A 26 1.27 11.93 9.27
N TRP A 27 0.22 12.20 10.03
CA TRP A 27 -0.67 13.32 9.75
C TRP A 27 -0.10 14.65 10.26
N THR A 28 0.63 14.61 11.39
CA THR A 28 1.04 15.82 12.14
C THR A 28 2.51 16.16 12.05
N PHE A 29 3.36 15.19 11.72
CA PHE A 29 4.81 15.35 11.71
C PHE A 29 5.37 15.15 10.31
N ASP A 30 6.33 16.00 9.93
CA ASP A 30 7.05 15.86 8.67
C ASP A 30 8.24 14.90 8.79
N GLY A 31 8.91 14.66 7.67
CA GLY A 31 10.07 13.77 7.61
C GLY A 31 11.30 14.25 8.40
N TRP A 32 11.33 15.50 8.87
CA TRP A 32 12.39 16.00 9.73
C TRP A 32 12.15 15.65 11.19
N LEU A 33 10.88 15.68 11.62
CA LEU A 33 10.47 15.37 12.98
C LEU A 33 10.21 13.88 13.21
N LEU A 34 9.76 13.16 12.17
CA LEU A 34 9.48 11.74 12.24
C LEU A 34 9.85 11.04 10.93
N ASP A 35 10.85 10.16 11.01
CA ASP A 35 11.23 9.29 9.91
C ASP A 35 10.58 7.90 10.07
N LEU A 36 9.57 7.62 9.24
CA LEU A 36 8.90 6.33 9.20
C LEU A 36 9.71 5.36 8.34
N GLN A 37 10.28 4.36 9.00
CA GLN A 37 11.06 3.30 8.36
C GLN A 37 10.18 2.06 8.17
N MET A 38 10.26 1.48 6.98
CA MET A 38 9.48 0.31 6.61
C MET A 38 10.38 -0.92 6.59
N ASN A 39 9.98 -1.96 7.31
CA ASN A 39 10.62 -3.26 7.28
C ASN A 39 9.87 -4.18 6.30
N GLU A 40 9.66 -5.43 6.68
CA GLU A 40 8.91 -6.41 5.93
C GLU A 40 7.42 -6.39 6.32
N ALA A 41 6.54 -6.68 5.36
CA ALA A 41 5.16 -6.97 5.68
C ALA A 41 5.03 -8.42 6.16
N ASP A 42 4.38 -8.58 7.31
CA ASP A 42 4.03 -9.89 7.82
C ASP A 42 2.75 -10.41 7.17
N ILE A 43 2.86 -11.56 6.51
CA ILE A 43 1.75 -12.26 5.86
C ILE A 43 1.32 -13.53 6.62
N SER A 44 1.87 -13.79 7.81
CA SER A 44 1.55 -14.97 8.61
C SER A 44 0.05 -15.08 8.95
N GLY A 45 -0.64 -13.95 9.06
CA GLY A 45 -2.09 -13.86 9.28
C GLY A 45 -2.93 -13.63 8.02
N TYR A 46 -2.34 -13.70 6.82
CA TYR A 46 -3.09 -13.49 5.58
C TYR A 46 -4.10 -14.62 5.35
N MET A 47 -5.35 -14.24 5.10
CA MET A 47 -6.41 -15.16 4.68
C MET A 47 -6.64 -14.97 3.17
N PRO A 48 -6.50 -16.04 2.37
CA PRO A 48 -6.67 -15.95 0.92
C PRO A 48 -8.10 -15.55 0.54
N ASN A 49 -8.22 -14.77 -0.53
CA ASN A 49 -9.51 -14.39 -1.11
C ASN A 49 -9.98 -15.47 -2.10
N GLY A 50 -11.29 -15.58 -2.33
CA GLY A 50 -11.84 -16.57 -3.27
C GLY A 50 -11.72 -16.21 -4.76
N GLU A 51 -11.40 -14.95 -5.06
CA GLU A 51 -11.29 -14.40 -6.42
C GLU A 51 -9.86 -13.93 -6.73
N TRP A 52 -9.16 -13.35 -5.75
CA TRP A 52 -7.86 -12.71 -5.94
C TRP A 52 -6.72 -13.43 -5.23
N ASP A 53 -5.66 -13.72 -5.98
CA ASP A 53 -4.39 -14.23 -5.44
C ASP A 53 -3.42 -13.09 -5.10
N LEU A 54 -2.78 -13.18 -3.94
CA LEU A 54 -1.70 -12.26 -3.57
C LEU A 54 -0.40 -12.68 -4.28
N VAL A 55 -0.12 -12.05 -5.43
CA VAL A 55 1.06 -12.37 -6.26
C VAL A 55 2.35 -11.70 -5.80
N GLY A 56 2.28 -10.63 -5.00
CA GLY A 56 3.45 -9.94 -4.50
C GLY A 56 3.14 -8.69 -3.69
N LEU A 57 4.10 -8.31 -2.86
CA LEU A 57 4.08 -7.08 -2.05
C LEU A 57 5.29 -6.23 -2.43
N GLY A 58 5.03 -4.98 -2.81
CA GLY A 58 6.06 -4.01 -3.17
C GLY A 58 6.01 -2.82 -2.22
N PHE A 59 7.19 -2.34 -1.85
CA PHE A 59 7.35 -1.25 -0.89
C PHE A 59 8.18 -0.14 -1.49
N THR A 60 7.79 1.10 -1.24
CA THR A 60 8.55 2.28 -1.67
C THR A 60 8.47 3.32 -0.58
N GLN A 61 9.62 3.69 -0.03
CA GLN A 61 9.70 4.82 0.89
C GLN A 61 9.65 6.11 0.07
N LEU A 62 8.59 6.89 0.27
CA LEU A 62 8.46 8.21 -0.33
C LEU A 62 9.01 9.24 0.66
N LEU A 63 10.01 10.02 0.23
CA LEU A 63 10.46 11.19 0.98
C LEU A 63 9.36 12.26 0.87
N SER A 64 8.51 12.36 1.89
CA SER A 64 7.43 13.36 1.93
C SER A 64 7.99 14.75 2.19
N TRP A 65 8.45 15.42 1.14
CA TRP A 65 8.63 16.87 1.13
C TRP A 65 7.25 17.50 0.99
N ASN A 66 6.51 17.73 2.07
CA ASN A 66 5.40 18.68 2.22
C ASN A 66 4.53 18.27 3.41
N VAL A 67 4.86 18.74 4.61
CA VAL A 67 3.81 19.07 5.59
C VAL A 67 3.60 20.56 5.46
N HIS A 68 2.67 20.95 4.60
CA HIS A 68 1.97 22.23 4.78
C HIS A 68 0.67 21.90 5.49
N SER A 69 0.70 22.05 6.81
CA SER A 69 -0.44 22.46 7.61
C SER A 69 -0.17 23.88 8.08
#